data_AF-A0A7K0SGZ1-F1
#
_entry.id   AF-A0A7K0SGZ1-F1
#
_cell.length_a   1.000
_cell.length_b   1.000
_cell.length_c   1.000
_cell.angle_alpha   90.00
_cell.angle_beta   90.00
_cell.angle_gamma   90.00
#
_symmetry.space_group_name_H-M   'P 1'
#
loop_
_entity.id
_entity.type
_entity.pdbx_description
1 polymer ?
#
loop_
_entity_poly.entity_id
_entity_poly.type
_entity_poly.pdbx_seq_one_letter_code
_entity_poly.pdbx_strand_id
1 'polypeptide(L)'
;NRDYYGTVNHNVKAVYQRYLGWFDANPAHLFELPPVESAVKFVDYMGGADAVLVRARADFDRGDYRWVAQVVNHVVFADPGNTQARQLQADALEQLGYQSESGPWRSFYLTAAQELRNGTPSLPGVRGAVSLDVMRAMTPEMVLDNCAVKLNGPLAASHDICFEIEFIDREELHTVFLSNGTLRHRPFSTGAANKVALTLETFVNLTSETMTLDDAETSGALRATGESGEFETFLGLLEQFDVFFAIIEP
;
A
#
# COMPACT_ATOMS: atom_id res chain seq x y z
N ASN A 1 6.87 -14.50 -29.06
CA ASN A 1 6.51 -13.08 -28.84
C ASN A 1 4.99 -12.94 -28.71
N ARG A 2 4.40 -13.59 -27.70
CA ARG A 2 2.96 -13.50 -27.39
C ARG A 2 2.82 -12.88 -26.01
N ASP A 3 1.65 -12.31 -25.74
CA ASP A 3 1.38 -11.50 -24.57
C ASP A 3 1.02 -12.34 -23.33
N TYR A 4 1.77 -13.42 -23.06
CA TYR A 4 1.46 -14.35 -21.95
C TYR A 4 1.76 -13.79 -20.55
N TYR A 5 2.68 -12.82 -20.46
CA TYR A 5 3.05 -12.18 -19.20
C TYR A 5 2.88 -10.67 -19.32
N GLY A 6 3.87 -9.99 -19.92
CA GLY A 6 3.72 -8.62 -20.38
C GLY A 6 2.77 -8.55 -21.58
N THR A 7 2.07 -7.43 -21.73
CA THR A 7 1.22 -7.18 -22.90
C THR A 7 1.73 -5.96 -23.66
N VAL A 8 1.52 -5.91 -24.97
CA VAL A 8 1.79 -4.70 -25.75
C VAL A 8 1.02 -3.50 -25.16
N ASN A 9 -0.22 -3.70 -24.70
CA ASN A 9 -1.06 -2.62 -24.18
C ASN A 9 -0.45 -1.91 -22.96
N HIS A 10 -0.17 -2.63 -21.87
CA HIS A 10 0.38 -2.00 -20.66
C HIS A 10 1.85 -1.61 -20.82
N ASN A 11 2.63 -2.33 -21.63
CA ASN A 11 4.03 -1.98 -21.87
C ASN A 11 4.17 -0.66 -22.64
N VAL A 12 3.34 -0.40 -23.65
CA VAL A 12 3.37 0.87 -24.38
C VAL A 12 2.94 2.04 -23.48
N LYS A 13 1.95 1.84 -22.60
CA LYS A 13 1.57 2.84 -21.58
C LYS A 13 2.72 3.11 -20.60
N ALA A 14 3.41 2.07 -20.14
CA ALA A 14 4.58 2.21 -19.26
C ALA A 14 5.75 2.94 -19.95
N VAL A 15 5.95 2.74 -21.26
CA VAL A 15 6.92 3.51 -22.04
C VAL A 15 6.53 4.99 -22.05
N TYR A 16 5.26 5.33 -22.31
CA TYR A 16 4.80 6.73 -22.23
C TYR A 16 5.10 7.31 -20.85
N GLN A 17 4.70 6.62 -19.77
CA GLN A 17 4.93 7.07 -18.40
C GLN A 17 6.41 7.27 -18.05
N ARG A 18 7.29 6.41 -18.58
CA ARG A 18 8.75 6.54 -18.39
C ARG A 18 9.30 7.84 -18.98
N TYR A 19 8.79 8.28 -20.12
CA TYR A 19 9.34 9.45 -20.83
C TYR A 19 8.60 10.75 -20.52
N LEU A 20 7.30 10.69 -20.26
CA LEU A 20 6.43 11.87 -20.14
C LEU A 20 5.73 11.98 -18.79
N GLY A 21 5.84 10.96 -17.93
CA GLY A 21 5.15 10.93 -16.64
C GLY A 21 3.68 10.50 -16.76
N TRP A 22 2.93 10.70 -15.69
CA TRP A 22 1.53 10.27 -15.60
C TRP A 22 0.55 11.19 -16.33
N PHE A 23 0.89 12.48 -16.45
CA PHE A 23 -0.02 13.52 -16.93
C PHE A 23 0.01 13.61 -18.46
N ASP A 24 -1.16 13.53 -19.08
CA ASP A 24 -1.32 13.52 -20.55
C ASP A 24 -1.35 14.91 -21.21
N ALA A 25 -1.04 15.95 -20.43
CA ALA A 25 -1.09 17.37 -20.81
C ALA A 25 -2.51 17.95 -21.07
N ASN A 26 -3.59 17.18 -20.87
CA ASN A 26 -4.95 17.72 -20.86
C ASN A 26 -5.28 18.26 -19.46
N PRO A 27 -5.45 19.59 -19.26
CA PRO A 27 -5.68 20.16 -17.93
C PRO A 27 -6.92 19.63 -17.20
N ALA A 28 -7.89 19.04 -17.91
CA ALA A 28 -9.03 18.38 -17.29
C ALA A 28 -8.63 17.20 -16.38
N HIS A 29 -7.50 16.54 -16.67
CA HIS A 29 -6.99 15.40 -15.92
C HIS A 29 -5.94 15.78 -14.85
N LEU A 30 -5.65 17.08 -14.68
CA LEU A 30 -4.56 17.53 -13.79
C LEU A 30 -4.90 17.41 -12.31
N PHE A 31 -6.15 17.72 -11.94
CA PHE A 31 -6.62 17.71 -10.56
C PHE A 31 -8.04 17.17 -10.50
N GLU A 32 -8.18 15.92 -10.95
CA GLU A 32 -9.45 15.20 -10.91
C GLU A 32 -9.89 14.96 -9.47
N LEU A 33 -11.21 14.87 -9.27
CA LEU A 33 -11.76 14.43 -7.99
C LEU A 33 -11.32 12.99 -7.69
N PRO A 34 -11.15 12.63 -6.41
CA PRO A 34 -10.92 11.24 -6.03
C PRO A 34 -11.98 10.27 -6.59
N PRO A 35 -11.67 8.97 -6.77
CA PRO A 35 -12.57 8.01 -7.41
C PRO A 35 -13.98 7.94 -6.82
N VAL A 36 -14.13 8.01 -5.50
CA VAL A 36 -15.44 7.96 -4.82
C VAL A 36 -16.26 9.22 -5.12
N GLU A 37 -15.66 10.40 -4.96
CA GLU A 37 -16.34 11.68 -5.18
C GLU A 37 -16.76 11.87 -6.64
N SER A 38 -15.90 11.48 -7.59
CA SER A 38 -16.22 11.50 -9.02
C SER A 38 -17.29 10.48 -9.39
N ALA A 39 -17.23 9.26 -8.84
CA ALA A 39 -18.20 8.20 -9.09
C ALA A 39 -19.64 8.62 -8.74
N VAL A 40 -19.85 9.23 -7.56
CA VAL A 40 -21.16 9.75 -7.15
C VAL A 40 -21.72 10.75 -8.17
N LYS A 41 -20.88 11.67 -8.67
CA LYS A 41 -21.28 12.66 -9.69
C LYS A 41 -21.57 12.03 -11.05
N PHE A 42 -20.76 11.06 -11.48
CA PHE A 42 -20.99 10.36 -12.73
C PHE A 42 -22.32 9.62 -12.73
N VAL A 43 -22.63 8.90 -11.64
CA VAL A 43 -23.89 8.17 -11.50
C VAL A 43 -25.09 9.13 -11.52
N ASP A 44 -25.00 10.27 -10.81
CA ASP A 44 -26.02 11.32 -10.85
C ASP A 44 -26.25 11.84 -12.28
N TYR A 45 -25.16 12.19 -12.99
CA TYR A 45 -25.22 12.70 -14.37
C TYR A 45 -25.78 11.68 -15.37
N MET A 46 -25.60 10.38 -15.10
CA MET A 46 -26.12 9.30 -15.95
C MET A 46 -27.59 8.94 -15.65
N GLY A 47 -28.21 9.58 -14.66
CA GLY A 47 -29.62 9.36 -14.30
C GLY A 47 -29.82 8.35 -13.16
N GLY A 48 -28.81 8.13 -12.32
CA GLY A 48 -28.87 7.22 -11.18
C GLY A 48 -28.41 5.79 -11.48
N ALA A 49 -28.15 5.02 -10.42
CA ALA A 49 -27.59 3.67 -10.51
C ALA A 49 -28.43 2.73 -11.39
N ASP A 50 -29.75 2.72 -11.21
CA ASP A 50 -30.65 1.85 -11.99
C ASP A 50 -30.58 2.14 -13.49
N ALA A 51 -30.54 3.42 -13.88
CA ALA A 51 -30.42 3.82 -15.28
C ALA A 51 -29.08 3.37 -15.89
N VAL A 52 -27.99 3.47 -15.13
CA VAL A 52 -26.67 2.97 -15.54
C VAL A 52 -26.73 1.45 -15.74
N LEU A 53 -27.25 0.71 -14.77
CA LEU A 53 -27.28 -0.76 -14.81
C LEU A 53 -28.15 -1.31 -15.94
N VAL A 54 -29.28 -0.68 -16.26
CA VAL A 54 -30.11 -1.05 -17.41
C VAL A 54 -29.33 -0.92 -18.72
N ARG A 55 -28.64 0.20 -18.93
CA ARG A 55 -27.85 0.43 -20.15
C ARG A 55 -26.63 -0.49 -20.20
N ALA A 56 -25.92 -0.62 -19.09
CA ALA A 56 -24.75 -1.47 -18.98
C ALA A 56 -25.08 -2.95 -19.22
N ARG A 57 -26.27 -3.44 -18.84
CA ARG A 57 -26.71 -4.79 -19.18
C ARG A 57 -26.90 -4.97 -20.69
N ALA A 58 -27.51 -4.00 -21.35
CA ALA A 58 -27.64 -4.03 -22.81
C ALA A 58 -26.27 -3.97 -23.52
N ASP A 59 -25.29 -3.26 -22.96
CA ASP A 59 -23.91 -3.22 -23.45
C ASP A 59 -23.19 -4.57 -23.21
N PHE A 60 -23.43 -5.18 -22.06
CA PHE A 60 -22.93 -6.51 -21.73
C PHE A 60 -23.44 -7.57 -22.70
N ASP A 61 -24.73 -7.56 -23.02
CA ASP A 61 -25.34 -8.52 -23.95
C ASP A 61 -24.80 -8.40 -25.39
N ARG A 62 -24.23 -7.23 -25.75
CA ARG A 62 -23.54 -7.01 -27.02
C ARG A 62 -22.05 -7.38 -26.99
N GLY A 63 -21.53 -7.75 -25.83
CA GLY A 63 -20.13 -8.09 -25.64
C GLY A 63 -19.20 -6.91 -25.40
N ASP A 64 -19.74 -5.72 -25.07
CA ASP A 64 -18.97 -4.49 -24.85
C ASP A 64 -18.32 -4.47 -23.44
N TYR A 65 -17.73 -5.59 -23.01
CA TYR A 65 -17.31 -5.84 -21.62
C TYR A 65 -16.33 -4.80 -21.06
N ARG A 66 -15.43 -4.26 -21.91
CA ARG A 66 -14.49 -3.20 -21.50
C ARG A 66 -15.21 -1.93 -21.07
N TRP A 67 -16.28 -1.57 -21.77
CA TRP A 67 -17.09 -0.40 -21.44
C TRP A 67 -17.97 -0.66 -20.23
N VAL A 68 -18.60 -1.84 -20.16
CA VAL A 68 -19.38 -2.26 -18.97
C VAL A 68 -18.52 -2.18 -17.71
N ALA A 69 -17.31 -2.74 -17.75
CA ALA A 69 -16.38 -2.70 -16.62
C ALA A 69 -15.98 -1.26 -16.23
N GLN A 70 -15.92 -0.33 -17.17
CA GLN A 70 -15.59 1.06 -16.88
C GLN A 70 -16.79 1.81 -16.28
N VAL A 71 -17.97 1.70 -16.88
CA VAL A 71 -19.15 2.47 -16.47
C VAL A 71 -19.77 1.94 -15.16
N VAL A 72 -19.82 0.62 -14.97
CA VAL A 72 -20.41 0.02 -13.76
C VAL A 72 -19.48 0.19 -12.55
N ASN A 73 -18.17 0.33 -12.76
CA ASN A 73 -17.24 0.69 -11.68
C ASN A 73 -17.64 2.00 -10.97
N HIS A 74 -18.17 2.99 -11.70
CA HIS A 74 -18.69 4.20 -11.05
C HIS A 74 -19.88 3.91 -10.13
N VAL A 75 -20.73 2.94 -10.46
CA VAL A 75 -21.84 2.54 -9.56
C VAL A 75 -21.30 1.85 -8.31
N VAL A 76 -20.31 0.95 -8.46
CA VAL A 76 -19.67 0.26 -7.34
C VAL A 76 -18.94 1.24 -6.41
N PHE A 77 -18.20 2.21 -6.94
CA PHE A 77 -17.49 3.21 -6.13
C PHE A 77 -18.42 4.25 -5.49
N ALA A 78 -19.59 4.53 -6.09
CA ALA A 78 -20.59 5.41 -5.52
C ALA A 78 -21.42 4.72 -4.42
N ASP A 79 -21.68 3.42 -4.57
CA ASP A 79 -22.46 2.60 -3.65
C ASP A 79 -21.88 1.17 -3.59
N PRO A 80 -20.88 0.91 -2.71
CA PRO A 80 -20.28 -0.41 -2.57
C PRO A 80 -21.24 -1.47 -2.01
N GLY A 81 -22.40 -1.05 -1.48
CA GLY A 81 -23.48 -1.93 -1.05
C GLY A 81 -24.39 -2.40 -2.20
N ASN A 82 -24.24 -1.87 -3.41
CA ASN A 82 -25.08 -2.22 -4.55
C ASN A 82 -24.73 -3.60 -5.14
N THR A 83 -25.37 -4.65 -4.63
CA THR A 83 -25.13 -6.02 -5.08
C THR A 83 -25.35 -6.22 -6.58
N GLN A 84 -26.32 -5.53 -7.20
CA GLN A 84 -26.55 -5.69 -8.64
C GLN A 84 -25.40 -5.14 -9.48
N ALA A 85 -24.86 -3.98 -9.08
CA ALA A 85 -23.69 -3.38 -9.71
C ALA A 85 -22.45 -4.27 -9.53
N ARG A 86 -22.21 -4.75 -8.31
CA ARG A 86 -21.09 -5.66 -8.03
C ARG A 86 -21.13 -6.92 -8.89
N GLN A 87 -22.30 -7.55 -9.01
CA GLN A 87 -22.47 -8.75 -9.83
C GLN A 87 -22.27 -8.47 -11.32
N LEU A 88 -22.84 -7.38 -11.85
CA LEU A 88 -22.63 -7.00 -13.26
C LEU A 88 -21.16 -6.68 -13.57
N GLN A 89 -20.50 -5.97 -12.65
CA GLN A 89 -19.07 -5.67 -12.75
C GLN A 89 -18.25 -6.95 -12.74
N ALA A 90 -18.55 -7.88 -11.83
CA ALA A 90 -17.88 -9.17 -11.74
C ALA A 90 -18.05 -9.98 -13.03
N ASP A 91 -19.26 -10.03 -13.60
CA ASP A 91 -19.52 -10.74 -14.87
C ASP A 91 -18.70 -10.13 -16.02
N ALA A 92 -18.64 -8.80 -16.12
CA ALA A 92 -17.88 -8.11 -17.17
C ALA A 92 -16.38 -8.37 -17.05
N LEU A 93 -15.83 -8.25 -15.84
CA LEU A 93 -14.42 -8.53 -15.58
C LEU A 93 -14.10 -10.02 -15.83
N GLU A 94 -14.98 -10.94 -15.45
CA GLU A 94 -14.80 -12.37 -15.71
C GLU A 94 -14.72 -12.68 -17.21
N GLN A 95 -15.58 -12.08 -18.04
CA GLN A 95 -15.49 -12.21 -19.51
C GLN A 95 -14.16 -11.66 -20.05
N LEU A 96 -13.68 -10.52 -19.54
CA LEU A 96 -12.37 -9.98 -19.91
C LEU A 96 -11.22 -10.90 -19.47
N GLY A 97 -11.35 -11.55 -18.32
CA GLY A 97 -10.42 -12.56 -17.83
C GLY A 97 -10.38 -13.82 -18.71
N TYR A 98 -11.53 -14.26 -19.22
CA TYR A 98 -11.60 -15.39 -20.15
C TYR A 98 -10.99 -15.07 -21.52
N GLN A 99 -11.07 -13.81 -21.96
CA GLN A 99 -10.48 -13.36 -23.23
C GLN A 99 -9.00 -12.96 -23.13
N SER A 100 -8.45 -12.91 -21.93
CA SER A 100 -7.07 -12.48 -21.69
C SER A 100 -6.06 -13.58 -22.03
N GLU A 101 -5.15 -13.30 -22.96
CA GLU A 101 -3.98 -14.16 -23.23
C GLU A 101 -2.90 -14.04 -22.14
N SER A 102 -2.81 -12.87 -21.48
CA SER A 102 -1.87 -12.62 -20.38
C SER A 102 -2.35 -13.29 -19.10
N GLY A 103 -1.50 -14.15 -18.54
CA GLY A 103 -1.71 -14.76 -17.24
C GLY A 103 -1.95 -13.72 -16.14
N PRO A 104 -1.11 -12.68 -16.00
CA PRO A 104 -1.37 -11.57 -15.08
C PRO A 104 -2.73 -10.91 -15.29
N TRP A 105 -3.10 -10.51 -16.52
CA TRP A 105 -4.40 -9.86 -16.77
C TRP A 105 -5.58 -10.76 -16.41
N ARG A 106 -5.51 -12.04 -16.80
CA ARG A 106 -6.50 -13.05 -16.40
C ARG A 106 -6.63 -13.09 -14.88
N SER A 107 -5.53 -13.17 -14.14
CA SER A 107 -5.56 -13.19 -12.67
C SER A 107 -6.16 -11.93 -12.08
N PHE A 108 -5.77 -10.73 -12.53
CA PHE A 108 -6.35 -9.46 -12.06
C PHE A 108 -7.87 -9.42 -12.25
N TYR A 109 -8.35 -9.76 -13.46
CA TYR A 109 -9.77 -9.75 -13.76
C TYR A 109 -10.58 -10.75 -12.93
N LEU A 110 -10.08 -11.99 -12.79
CA LEU A 110 -10.80 -13.04 -12.08
C LEU A 110 -10.78 -12.85 -10.56
N THR A 111 -9.67 -12.35 -10.00
CA THR A 111 -9.61 -12.00 -8.57
C THR A 111 -10.56 -10.83 -8.26
N ALA A 112 -10.59 -9.80 -9.10
CA ALA A 112 -11.54 -8.70 -8.94
C ALA A 112 -13.00 -9.17 -8.99
N ALA A 113 -13.35 -10.06 -9.94
CA ALA A 113 -14.68 -10.66 -9.99
C ALA A 113 -14.98 -11.50 -8.74
N GLN A 114 -14.00 -12.24 -8.22
CA GLN A 114 -14.16 -13.01 -6.99
C GLN A 114 -14.41 -12.11 -5.77
N GLU A 115 -13.66 -11.02 -5.60
CA GLU A 115 -13.83 -10.08 -4.47
C GLU A 115 -15.14 -9.29 -4.58
N LEU A 116 -15.55 -8.87 -5.78
CA LEU A 116 -16.86 -8.24 -5.97
C LEU A 116 -18.01 -9.17 -5.56
N ARG A 117 -17.87 -10.47 -5.78
CA ARG A 117 -18.89 -11.48 -5.45
C ARG A 117 -18.87 -11.90 -3.98
N ASN A 118 -17.71 -11.90 -3.33
CA ASN A 118 -17.51 -12.54 -2.02
C ASN A 118 -16.94 -11.63 -0.93
N GLY A 119 -16.57 -10.39 -1.27
CA GLY A 119 -15.81 -9.48 -0.44
C GLY A 119 -14.29 -9.67 -0.55
N THR A 120 -13.53 -8.63 -0.22
CA THR A 120 -12.08 -8.71 -0.06
C THR A 120 -11.74 -9.64 1.11
N PRO A 121 -10.76 -10.56 0.96
CA PRO A 121 -10.37 -11.44 2.06
C PRO A 121 -9.97 -10.63 3.29
N SER A 122 -10.33 -11.09 4.48
CA SER A 122 -9.85 -10.50 5.73
C SER A 122 -9.21 -11.60 6.56
N LEU A 123 -7.90 -11.51 6.74
CA LEU A 123 -7.14 -12.38 7.64
C LEU A 123 -6.42 -11.52 8.69
N PRO A 124 -7.09 -11.20 9.80
CA PRO A 124 -6.51 -10.38 10.85
C PRO A 124 -5.19 -10.97 11.34
N GLY A 125 -4.15 -10.13 11.44
CA GLY A 125 -2.83 -10.52 11.92
C GLY A 125 -1.92 -11.19 10.87
N VAL A 126 -2.40 -11.42 9.64
CA VAL A 126 -1.49 -11.77 8.53
C VAL A 126 -0.75 -10.51 8.14
N ARG A 127 0.50 -10.42 8.57
CA ARG A 127 1.46 -9.40 8.14
C ARG A 127 2.26 -9.96 6.96
N GLY A 128 2.65 -9.11 6.02
CA GLY A 128 3.61 -9.49 4.99
C GLY A 128 4.91 -9.92 5.67
N ALA A 129 5.11 -11.22 5.83
CA ALA A 129 6.28 -11.75 6.51
C ALA A 129 7.50 -11.58 5.59
N VAL A 130 8.42 -10.69 5.98
CA VAL A 130 9.75 -10.69 5.38
C VAL A 130 10.45 -11.94 5.88
N SER A 131 10.99 -12.76 4.98
CA SER A 131 11.73 -13.95 5.41
C SER A 131 12.98 -13.54 6.18
N LEU A 132 13.41 -14.39 7.12
CA LEU A 132 14.64 -14.14 7.90
C LEU A 132 15.85 -13.88 7.00
N ASP A 133 15.95 -14.58 5.87
CA ASP A 133 17.04 -14.40 4.91
C ASP A 133 17.00 -13.04 4.23
N VAL A 134 15.81 -12.54 3.86
CA VAL A 134 15.65 -11.20 3.29
C VAL A 134 15.96 -10.14 4.34
N MET A 135 15.47 -10.29 5.58
CA MET A 135 15.77 -9.36 6.67
C MET A 135 17.28 -9.27 6.95
N ARG A 136 17.98 -10.41 6.94
CA ARG A 136 19.43 -10.46 7.13
C ARG A 136 20.20 -9.80 5.99
N ALA A 137 19.69 -9.88 4.76
CA ALA A 137 20.30 -9.25 3.60
C ALA A 137 20.11 -7.72 3.55
N MET A 138 19.19 -7.15 4.34
CA MET A 138 18.99 -5.69 4.41
C MET A 138 20.17 -5.02 5.14
N THR A 139 20.44 -3.77 4.75
CA THR A 139 21.36 -2.88 5.49
C THR A 139 20.58 -2.12 6.58
N PRO A 140 21.26 -1.61 7.63
CA PRO A 140 20.65 -0.70 8.59
C PRO A 140 19.91 0.47 7.93
N GLU A 141 20.51 1.09 6.91
CA GLU A 141 19.89 2.16 6.12
C GLU A 141 18.57 1.75 5.48
N MET A 142 18.49 0.57 4.84
CA MET A 142 17.24 0.10 4.23
C MET A 142 16.13 -0.10 5.27
N VAL A 143 16.45 -0.61 6.46
CA VAL A 143 15.45 -0.82 7.51
C VAL A 143 15.00 0.52 8.12
N LEU A 144 15.92 1.47 8.30
CA LEU A 144 15.59 2.82 8.78
C LEU A 144 14.77 3.62 7.76
N ASP A 145 15.08 3.52 6.46
CA ASP A 145 14.28 4.11 5.39
C ASP A 145 12.87 3.51 5.36
N ASN A 146 12.75 2.20 5.58
CA ASN A 146 11.44 1.57 5.71
C ASN A 146 10.67 2.09 6.93
N CYS A 147 11.35 2.39 8.05
CA CYS A 147 10.71 3.06 9.19
C CYS A 147 10.23 4.47 8.84
N ALA A 148 10.96 5.21 7.99
CA ALA A 148 10.50 6.51 7.49
C ALA A 148 9.22 6.40 6.66
N VAL A 149 9.04 5.32 5.89
CA VAL A 149 7.79 5.02 5.17
C VAL A 149 6.65 4.66 6.12
N LYS A 150 6.94 3.90 7.18
CA LYS A 150 5.95 3.48 8.19
C LYS A 150 5.55 4.58 9.17
N LEU A 151 6.28 5.69 9.23
CA LEU A 151 6.02 6.75 10.20
C LEU A 151 4.64 7.39 9.97
N ASN A 152 3.79 7.43 11.00
CA ASN A 152 2.61 8.27 10.99
C ASN A 152 3.04 9.76 11.10
N GLY A 153 3.22 10.41 9.95
CA GLY A 153 3.66 11.80 9.86
C GLY A 153 2.77 12.78 10.65
N PRO A 154 1.43 12.75 10.53
CA PRO A 154 0.54 13.60 11.30
C PRO A 154 0.70 13.47 12.82
N LEU A 155 0.82 12.25 13.37
CA LEU A 155 1.07 12.05 14.80
C LEU A 155 2.49 12.47 15.19
N ALA A 156 3.47 12.21 14.34
CA ALA A 156 4.88 12.57 14.55
C ALA A 156 5.15 14.09 14.43
N ALA A 157 4.19 14.89 13.94
CA ALA A 157 4.38 16.31 13.65
C ALA A 157 4.72 17.15 14.89
N SER A 158 4.23 16.75 16.08
CA SER A 158 4.48 17.43 17.34
C SER A 158 5.73 16.96 18.09
N HIS A 159 6.47 16.00 17.54
CA HIS A 159 7.65 15.42 18.17
C HIS A 159 8.94 16.00 17.58
N ASP A 160 9.93 16.21 18.45
CA ASP A 160 11.31 16.54 18.10
C ASP A 160 12.22 15.63 18.95
N ILE A 161 12.67 14.52 18.36
CA ILE A 161 13.44 13.48 19.06
C ILE A 161 14.76 13.19 18.32
N CYS A 162 15.81 12.90 19.08
CA CYS A 162 17.13 12.59 18.54
C CYS A 162 17.83 11.56 19.41
N PHE A 163 18.05 10.35 18.86
CA PHE A 163 18.71 9.27 19.55
C PHE A 163 19.64 8.49 18.62
N GLU A 164 20.56 7.74 19.19
CA GLU A 164 21.48 6.87 18.45
C GLU A 164 21.07 5.40 18.51
N ILE A 165 21.27 4.68 17.41
CA ILE A 165 21.13 3.23 17.30
C ILE A 165 22.48 2.65 16.91
N GLU A 166 22.99 1.73 17.71
CA GLU A 166 24.14 0.89 17.36
C GLU A 166 23.67 -0.50 16.97
N PHE A 167 23.90 -0.86 15.70
CA PHE A 167 23.66 -2.19 15.17
C PHE A 167 24.90 -3.06 15.45
N ILE A 168 24.89 -3.76 16.58
CA ILE A 168 26.08 -4.46 17.11
C ILE A 168 26.58 -5.58 16.20
N ASP A 169 25.68 -6.23 15.45
CA ASP A 169 26.02 -7.29 14.49
C ASP A 169 26.59 -6.75 13.17
N ARG A 170 26.48 -5.43 12.96
CA ARG A 170 26.96 -4.72 11.77
C ARG A 170 28.14 -3.81 12.04
N GLU A 171 28.47 -3.58 13.31
CA GLU A 171 29.49 -2.61 13.73
C GLU A 171 29.21 -1.20 13.16
N GLU A 172 27.92 -0.85 13.05
CA GLU A 172 27.44 0.42 12.48
C GLU A 172 26.62 1.20 13.51
N LEU A 173 26.76 2.53 13.51
CA LEU A 173 25.99 3.44 14.37
C LEU A 173 25.27 4.49 13.51
N HIS A 174 23.99 4.67 13.79
CA HIS A 174 23.15 5.67 13.15
C HIS A 174 22.57 6.64 14.19
N THR A 175 22.59 7.94 13.89
CA THR A 175 21.74 8.91 14.59
C THR A 175 20.41 9.01 13.85
N VAL A 176 19.30 8.89 14.58
CA VAL A 176 17.93 9.09 14.11
C VAL A 176 17.43 10.45 14.56
N PHE A 177 16.81 11.19 13.64
CA PHE A 177 16.16 12.47 13.87
C PHE A 177 14.71 12.36 13.43
N LEU A 178 13.78 12.66 14.33
CA LEU A 178 12.37 12.80 13.96
C LEU A 178 11.88 14.19 14.35
N SER A 179 11.38 14.91 13.35
CA SER A 179 10.94 16.29 13.47
C SER A 179 10.04 16.63 12.29
N ASN A 180 9.06 17.51 12.48
CA ASN A 180 8.14 17.96 11.41
C ASN A 180 7.41 16.79 10.72
N GLY A 181 7.12 15.72 11.44
CA GLY A 181 6.44 14.54 10.88
C GLY A 181 7.30 13.71 9.91
N THR A 182 8.63 13.86 9.95
CA THR A 182 9.57 13.12 9.09
C THR A 182 10.63 12.42 9.91
N LEU A 183 11.08 11.25 9.43
CA LEU A 183 12.24 10.53 9.95
C LEU A 183 13.44 10.77 9.03
N ARG A 184 14.58 11.07 9.63
CA ARG A 184 15.88 11.13 8.96
C ARG A 184 16.87 10.32 9.76
N HIS A 185 17.84 9.69 9.10
CA HIS A 185 18.94 9.03 9.78
C HIS A 185 20.27 9.32 9.10
N ARG A 186 21.37 9.20 9.85
CA ARG A 186 22.73 9.35 9.33
C ARG A 186 23.68 8.34 9.97
N PRO A 187 24.61 7.72 9.22
CA PRO A 187 25.54 6.71 9.73
C PRO A 187 26.74 7.34 10.46
N PHE A 188 26.47 8.21 11.44
CA PHE A 188 27.48 8.79 12.32
C PHE A 188 26.87 9.15 13.67
N SER A 189 27.72 9.26 14.70
CA SER A 189 27.33 9.73 16.03
C SER A 189 27.27 11.26 16.06
N THR A 190 26.22 11.78 16.68
CA THR A 190 26.10 13.21 17.04
C THR A 190 26.44 13.47 18.50
N GLY A 191 26.70 12.42 19.28
CA GLY A 191 26.84 12.49 20.73
C GLY A 191 25.48 12.65 21.41
N ALA A 192 24.41 12.07 20.83
CA ALA A 192 23.10 12.07 21.46
C ALA A 192 23.17 11.43 22.85
N ALA A 193 22.43 11.99 23.82
CA ALA A 193 22.43 11.48 25.19
C ALA A 193 21.80 10.09 25.30
N ASN A 194 20.84 9.80 24.41
CA ASN A 194 20.09 8.56 24.38
C ASN A 194 20.60 7.67 23.25
N LYS A 195 20.95 6.43 23.58
CA LYS A 195 21.46 5.44 22.64
C LYS A 195 20.88 4.06 22.94
N VAL A 196 20.49 3.33 21.91
CA VAL A 196 20.13 1.91 21.99
C VAL A 196 21.13 1.08 21.20
N ALA A 197 21.57 -0.03 21.78
CA ALA A 197 22.45 -1.01 21.13
C ALA A 197 21.71 -2.35 21.02
N LEU A 198 21.60 -2.87 19.79
CA LEU A 198 20.80 -4.05 19.45
C LEU A 198 21.27 -4.65 18.12
N THR A 199 20.77 -5.82 17.76
CA THR A 199 21.03 -6.41 16.42
C THR A 199 20.03 -5.91 15.39
N LEU A 200 20.36 -5.96 14.08
CA LEU A 200 19.38 -5.63 13.03
C LEU A 200 18.11 -6.50 13.13
N GLU A 201 18.26 -7.78 13.48
CA GLU A 201 17.14 -8.70 13.68
C GLU A 201 16.21 -8.23 14.82
N THR A 202 16.78 -7.85 15.96
CA THR A 202 16.03 -7.26 17.09
C THR A 202 15.31 -5.97 16.66
N PHE A 203 15.96 -5.10 15.89
CA PHE A 203 15.35 -3.86 15.41
C PHE A 203 14.12 -4.11 14.52
N VAL A 204 14.25 -5.05 13.57
CA VAL A 204 13.15 -5.40 12.67
C VAL A 204 12.00 -6.03 13.47
N ASN A 205 12.29 -6.88 14.44
CA ASN A 205 11.25 -7.50 15.26
C ASN A 205 10.48 -6.46 16.11
N LEU A 206 11.18 -5.47 16.67
CA LEU A 206 10.54 -4.35 17.38
C LEU A 206 9.67 -3.51 16.45
N THR A 207 10.20 -3.08 15.29
CA THR A 207 9.48 -2.20 14.33
C THR A 207 8.35 -2.91 13.58
N SER A 208 8.31 -4.25 13.61
CA SER A 208 7.23 -5.09 13.07
C SER A 208 6.28 -5.64 14.15
N GLU A 209 6.49 -5.27 15.42
CA GLU A 209 5.73 -5.70 16.60
C GLU A 209 5.68 -7.24 16.79
N THR A 210 6.69 -7.97 16.31
CA THR A 210 6.85 -9.40 16.60
C THR A 210 7.60 -9.64 17.92
N MET A 211 8.19 -8.58 18.48
CA MET A 211 8.85 -8.54 19.78
C MET A 211 8.50 -7.21 20.47
N THR A 212 8.30 -7.24 21.79
CA THR A 212 8.05 -6.01 22.57
C THR A 212 9.36 -5.40 23.07
N LEU A 213 9.34 -4.11 23.41
CA LEU A 213 10.49 -3.43 23.99
C LEU A 213 10.91 -4.07 25.33
N ASP A 214 9.94 -4.37 26.19
CA ASP A 214 10.15 -5.05 27.48
C ASP A 214 10.82 -6.42 27.32
N ASP A 215 10.41 -7.21 26.33
CA ASP A 215 11.02 -8.52 26.03
C ASP A 215 12.48 -8.34 25.57
N ALA A 216 12.76 -7.32 24.76
CA ALA A 216 14.10 -7.04 24.25
C ALA A 216 15.05 -6.58 25.36
N GLU A 217 14.56 -5.77 26.29
CA GLU A 217 15.33 -5.34 27.45
C GLU A 217 15.57 -6.49 28.44
N THR A 218 14.53 -7.27 28.77
CA THR A 218 14.60 -8.37 29.73
C THR A 218 15.51 -9.51 29.25
N SER A 219 15.47 -9.82 27.95
CA SER A 219 16.34 -10.83 27.34
C SER A 219 17.79 -10.35 27.13
N GLY A 220 18.04 -9.05 27.26
CA GLY A 220 19.34 -8.42 26.99
C GLY A 220 19.65 -8.27 25.49
N ALA A 221 18.64 -8.45 24.62
CA ALA A 221 18.75 -8.24 23.17
C ALA A 221 18.82 -6.74 22.79
N LEU A 222 18.33 -5.86 23.67
CA LEU A 222 18.46 -4.41 23.59
C LEU A 222 19.15 -3.88 24.85
N ARG A 223 20.10 -2.96 24.67
CA ARG A 223 20.75 -2.22 25.77
C ARG A 223 20.58 -0.73 25.54
N ALA A 224 19.90 -0.05 26.45
CA ALA A 224 19.76 1.40 26.41
C ALA A 224 20.85 2.09 27.26
N THR A 225 21.34 3.23 26.78
CA THR A 225 22.15 4.20 27.51
C THR A 225 21.39 5.52 27.52
N GLY A 226 21.19 6.13 28.69
CA GLY A 226 20.33 7.29 28.85
C GLY A 226 18.86 6.90 29.08
N GLU A 227 17.93 7.74 28.65
CA GLU A 227 16.49 7.50 28.73
C GLU A 227 16.00 6.78 27.45
N SER A 228 15.24 5.69 27.59
CA SER A 228 14.68 4.93 26.46
C SER A 228 13.39 5.51 25.88
N GLY A 229 12.82 6.55 26.52
CA GLY A 229 11.50 7.09 26.16
C GLY A 229 11.40 7.65 24.73
N GLU A 230 12.49 8.18 24.17
CA GLU A 230 12.50 8.64 22.78
C GLU A 230 12.43 7.47 21.79
N PHE A 231 13.11 6.37 22.08
CA PHE A 231 13.06 5.16 21.27
C PHE A 231 11.69 4.49 21.33
N GLU A 232 11.11 4.40 22.53
CA GLU A 232 9.74 3.91 22.73
C GLU A 232 8.72 4.77 21.99
N THR A 233 8.82 6.10 22.10
CA THR A 233 7.97 7.04 21.37
C THR A 233 8.11 6.84 19.87
N PHE A 234 9.34 6.67 19.36
CA PHE A 234 9.59 6.36 17.95
C PHE A 234 8.86 5.09 17.50
N LEU A 235 8.97 3.99 18.26
CA LEU A 235 8.28 2.74 17.93
C LEU A 235 6.75 2.92 17.90
N GLY A 236 6.20 3.68 18.84
CA GLY A 236 4.76 3.96 18.92
C GLY A 236 4.21 4.86 17.80
N LEU A 237 5.09 5.51 17.03
CA LEU A 237 4.71 6.35 15.88
C LEU A 237 4.74 5.58 14.54
N LEU A 238 5.15 4.31 14.52
CA LEU A 238 5.18 3.50 13.32
C LEU A 238 3.84 2.80 13.09
N GLU A 239 3.33 2.87 11.86
CA GLU A 239 2.12 2.17 11.45
C GLU A 239 2.41 0.78 10.92
N GLN A 240 1.43 -0.11 11.05
CA GLN A 240 1.42 -1.39 10.35
C GLN A 240 0.39 -1.32 9.24
N PHE A 241 0.74 -1.85 8.07
CA PHE A 241 -0.13 -1.85 6.91
C PHE A 241 -0.94 -3.15 6.84
N ASP A 242 -2.24 -3.02 6.59
CA ASP A 242 -3.08 -4.18 6.25
C ASP A 242 -2.66 -4.73 4.88
N VAL A 243 -2.53 -6.04 4.80
CA VAL A 243 -2.21 -6.75 3.56
C VAL A 243 -3.42 -6.76 2.61
N PHE A 244 -4.65 -6.77 3.16
CA PHE A 244 -5.88 -6.91 2.40
C PHE A 244 -6.68 -5.60 2.33
N PHE A 245 -6.03 -4.52 1.90
CA PHE A 245 -6.73 -3.28 1.59
C PHE A 245 -7.63 -3.47 0.35
N ALA A 246 -8.79 -2.79 0.33
CA ALA A 246 -9.73 -2.87 -0.78
C ALA A 246 -9.15 -2.25 -2.06
N ILE A 247 -9.33 -2.93 -3.19
CA ILE A 247 -8.82 -2.50 -4.51
C ILE A 247 -9.95 -2.15 -5.47
N ILE A 248 -10.97 -3.02 -5.55
CA ILE A 248 -12.05 -2.92 -6.53
C ILE A 248 -13.29 -2.16 -6.05
N GLU A 249 -13.26 -1.72 -4.79
CA GLU A 249 -14.28 -0.89 -4.16
C GLU A 249 -13.64 -0.06 -3.02
N PRO A 250 -14.29 1.01 -2.55
CA PRO A 250 -13.78 1.89 -1.49
C PRO A 250 -13.75 1.25 -0.10
#